data_AF-A0A8A2VE43-F1
#
_entry.id   AF-A0A8A2VE43-F1
#
_cell.length_a   1.000
_cell.length_b   1.000
_cell.length_c   1.000
_cell.angle_alpha   90.00
_cell.angle_beta   90.00
_cell.angle_gamma   90.00
#
_symmetry.space_group_name_H-M   'P 1'
#
loop_
_entity.id
_entity.type
_entity.pdbx_description
1 polymer ?
#
loop_
_entity_poly.entity_id
_entity_poly.type
_entity_poly.pdbx_seq_one_letter_code
_entity_poly.pdbx_strand_id
1 'polypeptide(L)' 'MCAVLLLVDDEESRARAQAAAVRDLPAADEEIHVDLLHVHEDAAGDEEPE' A
#
# COMPACT_ATOMS: atom_id res chain seq x y z
N MET A 1 1.59 -7.59 -18.60
CA MET A 1 0.84 -7.81 -17.33
C MET A 1 1.76 -7.56 -16.15
N CYS A 2 1.53 -6.45 -15.45
CA CYS A 2 2.28 -6.05 -14.26
C CYS A 2 1.36 -6.12 -13.03
N ALA A 3 1.84 -6.72 -11.93
CA ALA A 3 1.12 -6.79 -10.68
C ALA A 3 1.91 -6.02 -9.61
N VAL A 4 1.22 -5.11 -8.91
CA VAL A 4 1.82 -4.24 -7.91
C VAL A 4 1.11 -4.44 -6.58
N LEU A 5 1.88 -4.66 -5.53
CA LEU A 5 1.38 -4.61 -4.16
C LEU A 5 1.62 -3.20 -3.61
N LEU A 6 0.53 -2.50 -3.26
CA LEU A 6 0.59 -1.15 -2.70
C LEU A 6 0.21 -1.19 -1.22
N LEU A 7 1.11 -0.68 -0.37
CA LEU A 7 0.97 -0.69 1.07
C LEU A 7 0.26 0.58 1.53
N VAL A 8 -0.96 0.45 2.01
CA VAL A 8 -1.66 1.57 2.65
C VAL A 8 -1.56 1.44 4.16
N ASP A 9 -1.52 2.58 4.83
CA ASP A 9 -1.63 2.71 6.29
C ASP A 9 -2.51 3.95 6.56
N ASP A 10 -2.72 4.29 7.83
CA ASP A 10 -3.58 5.41 8.22
C ASP A 10 -3.06 6.79 7.76
N GLU A 11 -1.83 6.90 7.26
CA GLU A 11 -1.27 8.14 6.72
C GLU A 11 -1.65 8.35 5.24
N GLU A 12 -2.74 9.09 5.01
CA GLU A 12 -3.27 9.39 3.67
C GLU A 12 -2.21 9.94 2.70
N SER A 13 -1.32 10.82 3.18
CA SER A 13 -0.25 11.42 2.36
C SER A 13 0.67 10.36 1.74
N ARG A 14 1.04 9.34 2.51
CA ARG A 14 1.90 8.24 2.07
C ARG A 14 1.15 7.33 1.09
N ALA A 15 -0.10 6.99 1.38
CA ALA A 15 -0.95 6.23 0.45
C ALA A 15 -1.09 6.94 -0.91
N ARG A 16 -1.31 8.27 -0.92
CA ARG A 16 -1.39 9.07 -2.15
C ARG A 16 -0.07 9.10 -2.92
N ALA A 17 1.06 9.25 -2.22
CA ALA A 17 2.37 9.25 -2.85
C ALA A 17 2.69 7.91 -3.53
N GLN A 18 2.36 6.80 -2.87
CA GLN A 18 2.52 5.47 -3.46
C GLN A 18 1.61 5.27 -4.68
N ALA A 19 0.35 5.71 -4.61
CA ALA A 19 -0.56 5.61 -5.75
C ALA A 19 -0.09 6.44 -6.96
N ALA A 20 0.53 7.61 -6.71
CA ALA A 20 1.16 8.40 -7.77
C ALA A 20 2.34 7.67 -8.41
N ALA A 21 3.21 7.04 -7.59
CA ALA A 21 4.34 6.27 -8.10
C ALA A 21 3.93 5.08 -8.99
N VAL A 22 2.79 4.44 -8.71
CA VAL A 22 2.26 3.36 -9.57
C VAL A 22 1.87 3.87 -10.95
N ARG A 23 1.35 5.11 -11.05
CA ARG A 23 1.00 5.72 -12.34
C ARG A 23 2.22 6.03 -13.20
N ASP A 24 3.36 6.29 -12.57
CA ASP A 24 4.60 6.64 -13.24
C ASP A 24 5.42 5.39 -13.64
N LEU A 25 4.89 4.18 -13.41
CA LEU A 25 5.56 2.95 -13.82
C LEU A 25 5.64 2.84 -15.35
N PRO A 26 6.76 2.37 -15.92
CA PRO A 26 6.91 2.20 -17.38
C PRO A 26 5.89 1.22 -17.99
N ALA A 27 5.30 0.35 -17.17
CA ALA A 27 4.26 -0.60 -17.57
C ALA A 27 2.83 -0.02 -17.44
N ALA A 28 2.67 1.26 -17.06
CA ALA A 28 1.37 1.91 -16.89
C ALA A 28 0.62 2.16 -18.21
N ASP A 29 1.31 2.05 -19.34
CA ASP A 29 0.69 2.03 -20.68
C ASP A 29 -0.04 0.69 -20.98
N GLU A 30 0.18 -0.35 -20.17
CA GLU A 30 -0.55 -1.62 -20.20
C GLU A 30 -1.52 -1.75 -19.00
N GLU A 31 -2.31 -2.82 -18.99
CA GLU A 31 -3.10 -3.21 -17.81
C GLU A 31 -2.20 -3.56 -16.62
N ILE A 32 -2.38 -2.82 -15.52
CA ILE A 32 -1.74 -3.06 -14.21
C ILE A 32 -2.78 -3.57 -13.22
N HIS A 33 -2.49 -4.68 -12.55
CA HIS A 33 -3.24 -5.14 -11.39
C HIS A 33 -2.61 -4.56 -10.12
N VAL A 34 -3.43 -3.94 -9.26
CA VAL A 34 -2.95 -3.38 -7.99
C VAL A 34 -3.69 -4.04 -6.84
N ASP A 35 -2.94 -4.74 -6.01
CA ASP A 35 -3.42 -5.32 -4.76
C ASP A 35 -3.10 -4.35 -3.62
N LEU A 36 -4.12 -3.99 -2.85
CA LEU A 36 -3.97 -3.10 -1.69
C LEU A 36 -3.77 -3.94 -0.43
N LEU A 37 -2.69 -3.68 0.31
CA LEU A 37 -2.44 -4.27 1.62
C LEU A 37 -2.47 -3.17 2.68
N HIS A 38 -3.46 -3.22 3.56
CA HIS A 38 -3.52 -2.31 4.71
C HIS A 38 -2.59 -2.84 5.81
N VAL A 39 -1.61 -2.03 6.19
CA VAL A 39 -0.64 -2.32 7.23
C VAL A 39 -1.06 -1.56 8.47
N HIS A 40 -1.43 -2.30 9.52
CA HIS A 40 -1.57 -1.76 10.85
C HIS A 40 -0.24 -1.91 11.56
N GLU A 41 0.37 -0.81 11.97
CA GLU A 41 1.41 -0.87 12.99
C GLU A 41 0.69 -1.12 14.32
N ASP A 42 0.50 -2.39 14.68
CA ASP A 42 0.25 -2.72 16.08
C ASP A 42 1.45 -2.17 16.85
N ALA A 43 1.23 -1.07 17.58
CA ALA A 43 2.18 -0.60 18.55
C ALA A 43 2.48 -1.81 19.44
N ALA A 44 3.71 -2.30 19.41
CA ALA A 44 4.12 -3.43 20.24
C ALA A 44 3.69 -3.17 21.69
N GLY A 45 2.63 -3.86 22.13
CA GLY A 45 2.08 -3.69 23.47
C GLY A 45 0.56 -3.53 23.56
N ASP A 46 -0.21 -4.38 22.89
CA ASP A 46 -1.45 -4.87 23.51
C ASP A 46 -1.17 -6.31 23.98
N GLU A 47 -0.38 -6.42 25.06
CA GLU A 47 -0.47 -7.58 25.94
C GLU A 47 -1.85 -7.46 26.61
N GLU A 48 -2.87 -8.11 26.05
CA GLU A 48 -4.12 -8.35 26.77
C GLU A 48 -3.79 -9.28 27.95
N PRO A 49 -3.89 -8.85 29.24
CA PRO A 49 -3.85 -9.78 30.35
C PRO A 49 -5.23 -10.44 30.49
N GLU A 50 -5.21 -11.77 30.64
CA GLU A 50 -6.35 -12.68 30.83
C GLU A 50 -7.32 -12.28 31.96
#